data_AF-A0A1Y1Q2K5-F1
#
_entry.id   AF-A0A1Y1Q2K5-F1
#
_cell.length_a   1.000
_cell.length_b   1.000
_cell.length_c   1.000
_cell.angle_alpha   90.00
_cell.angle_beta   90.00
_cell.angle_gamma   90.00
#
_symmetry.space_group_name_H-M   'P 1'
#
loop_
_entity.id
_entity.type
_entity.pdbx_description
1 polymer ?
#
loop_
_entity_poly.entity_id
_entity_poly.type
_entity_poly.pdbx_seq_one_letter_code
_entity_poly.pdbx_strand_id
1 'polypeptide(L)'
;MFSSQGYVPVEGDIEVTPPETATFTTILEVSQAYAGIGIVSGRVINAFNNAGVDAVTLNVRSGVNVSSGNIVATTITDNSGNYTVRG
;
A
#
# COMPACT_ATOMS: atom_id res chain seq x y z
N MET A 1 17.67 -3.73 -4.55
CA MET A 1 17.24 -3.70 -3.15
C MET A 1 17.97 -2.57 -2.43
N PHE A 2 17.25 -1.58 -1.91
CA PHE A 2 17.83 -0.49 -1.13
C PHE A 2 17.49 -0.72 0.34
N SER A 3 18.46 -0.52 1.22
CA SER A 3 18.25 -0.69 2.67
C SER A 3 19.04 0.37 3.43
N SER A 4 18.42 0.85 4.52
CA SER A 4 19.06 1.73 5.49
C SER A 4 18.90 1.10 6.86
N GLN A 5 19.95 1.19 7.68
CA GLN A 5 19.94 0.58 9.00
C GLN A 5 18.82 1.17 9.86
N GLY A 6 17.99 0.30 10.44
CA GLY A 6 16.85 0.71 11.29
C GLY A 6 15.55 1.00 10.54
N TYR A 7 15.47 0.72 9.23
CA TYR A 7 14.27 0.88 8.41
C TYR A 7 13.81 -0.45 7.80
N VAL A 8 12.53 -0.51 7.42
CA VAL A 8 11.98 -1.62 6.62
C VAL A 8 12.56 -1.55 5.20
N PRO A 9 13.13 -2.64 4.66
CA PRO A 9 13.68 -2.65 3.31
C PRO A 9 12.56 -2.55 2.26
N VAL A 10 12.82 -1.80 1.19
CA VAL A 10 11.88 -1.62 0.08
C VAL A 10 12.55 -1.94 -1.25
N GLU A 11 11.78 -2.57 -2.14
CA GLU A 11 12.14 -2.79 -3.53
C GLU A 11 11.30 -1.86 -4.41
N GLY A 12 11.92 -1.35 -5.47
CA GLY A 12 11.27 -0.49 -6.44
C GLY A 12 11.95 -0.65 -7.79
N ASP A 13 11.18 -0.46 -8.85
CA ASP A 13 11.65 -0.55 -10.23
C ASP A 13 11.91 0.85 -10.80
N ILE A 14 12.97 0.97 -11.59
CA ILE A 14 13.26 2.16 -12.37
C ILE A 14 13.49 1.76 -13.83
N GLU A 15 12.78 2.40 -14.74
CA GLU A 15 13.01 2.29 -16.17
C GLU A 15 13.90 3.45 -16.60
N VAL A 16 15.00 3.15 -17.29
CA VAL A 16 15.96 4.15 -17.80
C VAL A 16 16.11 3.94 -19.29
N THR A 17 15.79 4.97 -20.08
CA THR A 17 15.95 4.92 -21.53
C THR A 17 17.22 5.66 -21.94
N PRO A 18 18.19 5.05 -22.64
CA PRO A 18 19.38 5.76 -23.11
C PRO A 18 19.01 6.99 -23.98
N PRO A 19 19.69 8.14 -23.84
CA PRO A 19 20.92 8.39 -23.06
C PRO A 19 20.68 8.91 -21.63
N GLU A 20 19.51 8.67 -21.04
CA GLU A 20 19.13 9.25 -19.75
C GLU A 20 19.93 8.68 -18.58
N THR A 21 20.09 9.50 -17.55
CA THR A 21 20.54 9.07 -16.23
C THR A 21 19.38 9.31 -15.28
N ALA A 22 19.11 8.34 -14.41
CA ALA A 22 18.03 8.43 -13.45
C ALA A 22 18.55 8.15 -12.05
N THR A 23 18.20 9.04 -11.11
CA THR A 23 18.56 8.93 -9.70
C THR A 23 17.37 8.36 -8.95
N PHE A 24 17.50 7.12 -8.45
CA PHE A 24 16.50 6.52 -7.58
C PHE A 24 16.83 6.90 -6.13
N THR A 25 16.05 7.81 -5.55
CA THR A 25 16.24 8.22 -4.15
C THR A 25 15.86 7.08 -3.23
N THR A 26 16.69 6.81 -2.21
CA THR A 26 16.35 5.86 -1.15
C THR A 26 15.04 6.26 -0.49
N ILE A 27 14.00 5.45 -0.64
CA ILE A 27 12.74 5.66 0.08
C ILE A 27 12.93 5.14 1.52
N LEU A 28 12.84 6.04 2.49
CA LEU A 28 12.83 5.70 3.92
C LEU A 28 11.38 5.63 4.38
N GLU A 29 10.77 4.44 4.35
CA GLU A 29 9.33 4.34 4.63
C GLU A 29 9.00 4.32 6.12
N VAL A 30 9.42 3.28 6.83
CA VAL A 30 9.05 3.06 8.23
C VAL A 30 10.27 2.58 9.00
N SER A 31 10.56 3.21 10.14
CA SER A 31 11.57 2.69 11.06
C SER A 31 11.12 1.33 11.59
N GLN A 32 12.04 0.38 11.71
CA GLN A 32 11.76 -0.91 12.35
C GLN A 32 11.21 -0.76 13.78
N ALA A 33 11.50 0.36 14.46
CA ALA A 33 10.93 0.66 15.77
C ALA A 33 9.39 0.82 15.76
N TYR A 34 8.80 1.12 14.60
CA TYR A 34 7.36 1.25 14.39
C TYR A 34 6.80 0.12 13.51
N ALA A 35 7.61 -0.90 13.20
CA ALA A 35 7.13 -2.06 12.47
C ALA A 35 6.23 -2.92 13.37
N GLY A 36 5.19 -3.51 12.78
CA GLY A 36 4.23 -4.33 13.47
C GLY A 36 2.86 -4.28 12.80
N ILE A 37 1.85 -4.79 13.51
CA ILE A 37 0.48 -4.80 13.02
C ILE A 37 -0.06 -3.36 13.03
N GLY A 38 -0.37 -2.85 11.85
CA GLY A 38 -1.06 -1.60 11.63
C GLY A 38 -2.58 -1.78 11.55
N ILE A 39 -3.30 -0.67 11.64
CA ILE A 39 -4.73 -0.61 11.34
C ILE A 39 -4.91 0.44 10.25
N VAL A 40 -5.51 0.05 9.14
CA VAL A 40 -5.95 0.99 8.09
C VAL A 40 -7.46 0.93 8.01
N SER A 41 -8.10 2.09 8.04
CA SER A 41 -9.55 2.22 7.92
C SER A 41 -9.90 3.32 6.94
N GLY A 42 -11.03 3.17 6.27
CA GLY A 42 -11.51 4.15 5.32
C GLY A 42 -12.90 3.84 4.82
N ARG A 43 -13.30 4.49 3.73
CA ARG A 43 -14.62 4.35 3.13
C ARG A 43 -14.54 4.35 1.61
N VAL A 44 -15.21 3.41 0.97
CA VAL A 44 -15.40 3.35 -0.49
C VAL A 44 -16.75 3.98 -0.83
N ILE A 45 -16.72 4.97 -1.71
CA ILE A 45 -17.92 5.69 -2.15
C ILE A 45 -18.08 5.65 -3.67
N ASN A 46 -19.32 5.68 -4.12
CA ASN A 46 -19.66 5.86 -5.51
C ASN A 46 -19.51 7.34 -5.90
N ALA A 47 -18.62 7.64 -6.85
CA ALA A 47 -18.30 9.01 -7.24
C ALA A 47 -19.46 9.78 -7.90
N PHE A 48 -20.48 9.10 -8.43
CA PHE A 48 -21.64 9.75 -9.06
C PHE A 48 -22.62 10.31 -8.02
N ASN A 49 -22.78 9.64 -6.88
CA ASN A 49 -23.83 9.97 -5.91
C ASN A 49 -23.38 10.00 -4.43
N ASN A 50 -22.09 9.81 -4.15
CA ASN A 50 -21.48 9.73 -2.83
C ASN A 50 -22.05 8.65 -1.89
N ALA A 51 -22.81 7.68 -2.42
CA ALA A 51 -23.30 6.56 -1.63
C ALA A 51 -22.15 5.61 -1.27
N GLY A 52 -22.26 4.96 -0.11
CA GLY A 52 -21.34 3.88 0.28
C GLY A 52 -21.48 2.70 -0.67
N VAL A 53 -20.37 2.02 -0.97
CA VAL A 53 -20.37 0.80 -1.80
C VAL A 53 -20.19 -0.41 -0.90
N ASP A 54 -21.24 -1.23 -0.82
CA ASP A 54 -21.26 -2.47 -0.03
C ASP A 54 -20.47 -3.60 -0.70
N ALA A 55 -20.00 -4.55 0.10
CA ALA A 55 -19.41 -5.81 -0.34
C ALA A 55 -18.19 -5.69 -1.29
N VAL A 56 -17.44 -4.58 -1.24
CA VAL A 56 -16.18 -4.42 -1.99
C VAL A 56 -15.07 -5.15 -1.27
N THR A 57 -14.38 -6.05 -1.96
CA THR A 57 -13.19 -6.73 -1.42
C THR A 57 -11.96 -5.86 -1.57
N LEU A 58 -11.29 -5.54 -0.46
CA LEU A 58 -10.00 -4.85 -0.44
C LEU A 58 -8.89 -5.84 -0.08
N ASN A 59 -7.84 -5.89 -0.90
CA ASN A 59 -6.65 -6.69 -0.66
C ASN A 59 -5.45 -5.78 -0.41
N VAL A 60 -4.85 -5.88 0.77
CA VAL A 60 -3.61 -5.20 1.13
C VAL A 60 -2.45 -6.09 0.72
N ARG A 61 -1.47 -5.50 0.03
CA ARG A 61 -0.30 -6.21 -0.49
C ARG A 61 0.96 -5.71 0.20
N SER A 62 1.94 -6.61 0.36
CA SER A 62 3.25 -6.23 0.87
C SER A 62 4.06 -5.54 -0.22
N GLY A 63 4.64 -4.37 0.10
CA GLY A 63 5.49 -3.61 -0.82
C GLY A 63 4.85 -2.29 -1.27
N VAL A 64 5.64 -1.48 -1.97
CA VAL A 64 5.29 -0.12 -2.36
C VAL A 64 4.96 -0.10 -3.84
N ASN A 65 3.87 0.55 -4.22
CA ASN A 65 3.42 0.64 -5.62
C ASN A 65 3.24 -0.72 -6.33
N VAL A 66 2.94 -1.78 -5.57
CA VAL A 66 2.68 -3.11 -6.12
C VAL A 66 1.19 -3.31 -6.40
N SER A 67 0.87 -3.80 -7.60
CA SER A 67 -0.51 -4.21 -7.97
C SER A 67 -0.71 -5.73 -7.94
N SER A 68 0.39 -6.49 -7.86
CA SER A 68 0.43 -7.95 -7.81
C SER A 68 1.32 -8.43 -6.65
N GLY A 69 1.41 -9.74 -6.41
CA GLY A 69 2.24 -10.32 -5.34
C GLY A 69 1.47 -10.82 -4.12
N ASN A 70 2.12 -10.85 -2.96
CA ASN A 70 1.54 -11.44 -1.74
C ASN A 70 0.47 -10.53 -1.11
N ILE A 71 -0.69 -11.10 -0.77
CA ILE A 71 -1.74 -10.40 -0.04
C ILE A 71 -1.50 -10.64 1.45
N VAL A 72 -1.33 -9.57 2.23
CA VAL A 72 -1.04 -9.63 3.66
C VAL A 72 -2.29 -9.46 4.52
N ALA A 73 -3.34 -8.83 3.99
CA ALA A 73 -4.63 -8.74 4.64
C ALA A 73 -5.76 -8.51 3.63
N THR A 74 -6.96 -8.97 3.97
CA THR A 74 -8.17 -8.76 3.16
C THR A 74 -9.30 -8.29 4.07
N THR A 75 -10.13 -7.39 3.57
CA THR A 75 -11.36 -6.95 4.25
C THR A 75 -12.46 -6.69 3.21
N ILE A 76 -13.68 -6.53 3.69
CA ILE A 76 -14.86 -6.25 2.87
C ILE A 76 -15.56 -5.01 3.45
N THR A 77 -16.05 -4.13 2.58
CA THR A 77 -16.81 -2.96 3.03
C THR A 77 -18.18 -3.33 3.59
N ASP A 78 -18.66 -2.55 4.56
CA ASP A 78 -20.04 -2.60 5.02
C ASP A 78 -21.01 -1.86 4.08
N ASN A 79 -22.31 -1.87 4.42
CA ASN A 79 -23.36 -1.21 3.63
C ASN A 79 -23.18 0.31 3.44
N SER A 80 -22.35 0.93 4.27
CA SER A 80 -22.02 2.35 4.24
C SER A 80 -20.69 2.59 3.51
N GLY A 81 -20.04 1.53 3.02
CA GLY A 81 -18.77 1.55 2.35
C GLY A 81 -17.56 1.55 3.29
N ASN A 82 -17.75 1.45 4.61
CA ASN A 82 -16.64 1.53 5.56
C ASN A 82 -15.86 0.22 5.58
N TYR A 83 -14.54 0.32 5.75
CA TYR A 83 -13.68 -0.83 5.99
C TYR A 83 -12.69 -0.55 7.11
N THR A 84 -12.24 -1.63 7.76
CA THR A 84 -11.07 -1.63 8.63
C THR A 84 -10.30 -2.91 8.33
N VAL A 85 -9.00 -2.77 8.13
CA VAL A 85 -8.06 -3.87 7.90
C VAL A 85 -7.00 -3.81 8.99
N ARG A 86 -6.57 -4.98 9.46
CA ARG A 86 -5.48 -5.14 10.42
C ARG A 86 -4.45 -6.05 9.78
N GLY A 87 -3.20 -5.64 9.74
CA GLY A 87 -2.12 -6.34 9.04
C GLY A 87 -0.77 -5.85 9.49
#